data_AF-A0A2E9TZ07-F1
#
_entry.id   AF-A0A2E9TZ07-F1
#
_cell.length_a   1.000
_cell.length_b   1.000
_cell.length_c   1.000
_cell.angle_alpha   90.00
_cell.angle_beta   90.00
_cell.angle_gamma   90.00
#
_symmetry.space_group_name_H-M   'P 1'
#
loop_
_entity.id
_entity.type
_entity.pdbx_description
1 polymer ?
#
loop_
_entity_poly.entity_id
_entity_poly.type
_entity_poly.pdbx_seq_one_letter_code
_entity_poly.pdbx_strand_id
1 'polypeptide(L)'
;MKYENKKKNIFISAKDINIDEPVDFGRDISVNVRGEFTIGKYSRLGDDIQIFGNNVIFGEHLYHSSGLRVGGGGRYHPNANLKIGDRCTIHNNFINVCEPVVIGNDVGLSHHVSIITHGYWLSVLEGHPRTFASVKLFDGVIVGYRSVILMGVNIGKNVVVGAQSVVTKNLKENCIFGGNPAKFIKEIKPIDKETKILKVKNIISDYMKIAKYHGINPSIKLEYPIITVNNCKFDVEELTYSGVEDVETDDFRDYVRKCGLRYYSNRPFKSVVA
;
A
#
# COMPACT_ATOMS: atom_id res chain seq x y z
N MET A 1 -23.68 -11.88 7.23
CA MET A 1 -22.90 -13.12 7.06
C MET A 1 -21.74 -13.18 8.07
N LYS A 2 -21.16 -14.36 8.28
CA LYS A 2 -19.98 -14.54 9.17
C LYS A 2 -18.97 -15.43 8.47
N TYR A 3 -17.70 -15.03 8.48
CA TYR A 3 -16.57 -15.88 8.12
C TYR A 3 -15.72 -16.12 9.38
N GLU A 4 -15.32 -17.37 9.61
CA GLU A 4 -14.59 -17.76 10.81
C GLU A 4 -13.50 -18.79 10.46
N ASN A 5 -12.30 -18.58 11.02
CA ASN A 5 -11.23 -19.57 11.01
C ASN A 5 -10.69 -19.73 12.44
N LYS A 6 -11.19 -20.74 13.15
CA LYS A 6 -10.84 -20.99 14.56
C LYS A 6 -9.34 -21.26 14.77
N LYS A 7 -8.68 -21.95 13.84
CA LYS A 7 -7.26 -22.29 13.95
C LYS A 7 -6.36 -21.05 13.92
N LYS A 8 -6.74 -20.06 13.12
CA LYS A 8 -6.03 -18.78 12.99
C LYS A 8 -6.63 -17.67 13.85
N ASN A 9 -7.68 -17.95 14.64
CA ASN A 9 -8.40 -16.97 15.43
C ASN A 9 -8.92 -15.78 14.56
N ILE A 10 -9.62 -16.09 13.47
CA ILE A 10 -10.18 -15.10 12.54
C ILE A 10 -11.70 -15.06 12.68
N PHE A 11 -12.24 -13.85 12.82
CA PHE A 11 -13.66 -13.57 12.83
C PHE A 11 -13.96 -12.35 11.95
N ILE A 12 -14.79 -12.52 10.93
CA ILE A 12 -15.26 -11.45 10.05
C ILE A 12 -16.78 -11.45 10.07
N SER A 13 -17.37 -10.33 10.46
CA SER A 13 -18.81 -10.09 10.48
C SER A 13 -19.12 -8.87 9.62
N ALA A 14 -19.99 -9.05 8.64
CA ALA A 14 -20.48 -8.01 7.73
C ALA A 14 -21.88 -8.40 7.23
N LYS A 15 -22.64 -7.46 6.65
CA LYS A 15 -23.85 -7.81 5.89
C LYS A 15 -23.43 -8.65 4.68
N ASP A 16 -22.47 -8.13 3.92
CA ASP A 16 -21.91 -8.72 2.69
C ASP A 16 -20.41 -9.01 2.88
N ILE A 17 -19.96 -10.22 2.55
CA ILE A 17 -18.55 -10.65 2.66
C ILE A 17 -18.11 -11.20 1.31
N ASN A 18 -17.13 -10.57 0.68
CA ASN A 18 -16.53 -11.02 -0.58
C ASN A 18 -15.02 -11.25 -0.38
N ILE A 19 -14.57 -12.48 -0.57
CA ILE A 19 -13.16 -12.85 -0.47
C ILE A 19 -12.80 -13.51 -1.80
N ASP A 20 -12.08 -12.78 -2.64
CA ASP A 20 -11.66 -13.27 -3.94
C ASP A 20 -10.37 -14.07 -3.78
N GLU A 21 -10.46 -15.39 -3.70
CA GLU A 21 -9.30 -16.24 -3.45
C GLU A 21 -8.31 -16.25 -4.65
N PRO A 22 -7.00 -16.44 -4.40
CA PRO A 22 -6.39 -16.75 -3.11
C PRO A 22 -6.15 -15.51 -2.25
N VAL A 23 -6.44 -15.59 -0.95
CA VAL A 23 -6.10 -14.56 0.06
C VAL A 23 -5.34 -15.19 1.22
N ASP A 24 -4.23 -14.57 1.60
CA ASP A 24 -3.42 -15.01 2.73
C ASP A 24 -3.77 -14.24 4.01
N PHE A 25 -4.53 -14.89 4.88
CA PHE A 25 -4.81 -14.37 6.21
C PHE A 25 -3.77 -14.85 7.23
N GLY A 26 -3.25 -13.91 8.02
CA GLY A 26 -2.50 -14.14 9.24
C GLY A 26 -3.38 -14.67 10.38
N ARG A 27 -3.01 -14.33 11.62
CA ARG A 27 -3.71 -14.75 12.84
C ARG A 27 -4.31 -13.55 13.58
N ASP A 28 -5.28 -13.84 14.45
CA ASP A 28 -5.86 -12.84 15.36
C ASP A 28 -6.50 -11.67 14.61
N ILE A 29 -7.43 -11.99 13.71
CA ILE A 29 -8.10 -11.03 12.83
C ILE A 29 -9.55 -10.88 13.29
N SER A 30 -9.92 -9.68 13.69
CA SER A 30 -11.30 -9.33 14.05
C SER A 30 -11.81 -8.19 13.17
N VAL A 31 -12.75 -8.52 12.28
CA VAL A 31 -13.45 -7.54 11.43
C VAL A 31 -14.93 -7.53 11.82
N ASN A 32 -15.43 -6.35 12.14
CA ASN A 32 -16.85 -6.14 12.43
C ASN A 32 -17.31 -4.86 11.74
N VAL A 33 -17.86 -5.04 10.54
CA VAL A 33 -18.40 -3.97 9.71
C VAL A 33 -19.90 -4.19 9.50
N ARG A 34 -20.67 -3.14 9.22
CA ARG A 34 -22.13 -3.23 9.12
C ARG A 34 -22.63 -3.53 7.71
N GLY A 35 -21.96 -2.99 6.71
CA GLY A 35 -22.24 -3.20 5.29
C GLY A 35 -21.33 -4.27 4.74
N GLU A 36 -20.42 -3.88 3.87
CA GLU A 36 -19.59 -4.77 3.08
C GLU A 36 -18.17 -4.93 3.65
N PHE A 37 -17.66 -6.16 3.63
CA PHE A 37 -16.24 -6.45 3.70
C PHE A 37 -15.78 -7.14 2.41
N THR A 38 -14.83 -6.54 1.70
CA THR A 38 -14.27 -7.09 0.46
C THR A 38 -12.75 -7.13 0.51
N ILE A 39 -12.16 -8.23 0.05
CA ILE A 39 -10.72 -8.35 -0.18
C ILE A 39 -10.43 -9.08 -1.49
N GLY A 40 -9.68 -8.41 -2.37
CA GLY A 40 -9.32 -8.92 -3.69
C GLY A 40 -8.23 -9.98 -3.66
N LYS A 41 -8.10 -10.73 -4.75
CA LYS A 41 -7.15 -11.84 -4.93
C LYS A 41 -5.68 -11.45 -4.75
N TYR A 42 -4.89 -12.45 -4.38
CA TYR A 42 -3.46 -12.37 -4.07
C TYR A 42 -3.11 -11.34 -2.99
N SER A 43 -4.09 -10.98 -2.18
CA SER A 43 -3.90 -10.08 -1.05
C SER A 43 -3.48 -10.84 0.21
N ARG A 44 -2.75 -10.16 1.08
CA ARG A 44 -2.36 -10.63 2.40
C ARG A 44 -2.85 -9.65 3.46
N LEU A 45 -3.59 -10.16 4.44
CA LEU A 45 -3.84 -9.49 5.72
C LEU A 45 -3.06 -10.22 6.79
N GLY A 46 -1.94 -9.67 7.24
CA GLY A 46 -1.14 -10.27 8.29
C GLY A 46 -1.79 -10.28 9.69
N ASP A 47 -0.96 -10.45 10.72
CA ASP A 47 -1.44 -10.77 12.07
C ASP A 47 -1.99 -9.56 12.84
N ASP A 48 -2.76 -9.83 13.90
CA ASP A 48 -3.27 -8.86 14.86
C ASP A 48 -4.00 -7.70 14.20
N ILE A 49 -5.23 -7.95 13.74
CA ILE A 49 -6.04 -6.99 12.98
C ILE A 49 -7.32 -6.67 13.74
N GLN A 50 -7.67 -5.39 13.82
CA GLN A 50 -8.96 -4.96 14.32
C GLN A 50 -9.57 -3.92 13.39
N ILE A 51 -10.72 -4.26 12.79
CA ILE A 51 -11.40 -3.41 11.82
C ILE A 51 -12.85 -3.23 12.23
N PHE A 52 -13.27 -1.96 12.33
CA PHE A 52 -14.65 -1.57 12.51
C PHE A 52 -15.04 -0.46 11.51
N GLY A 53 -16.28 -0.48 11.05
CA GLY A 53 -16.80 0.53 10.13
C GLY A 53 -18.16 0.18 9.56
N ASN A 54 -18.56 0.90 8.50
CA ASN A 54 -19.69 0.55 7.66
C ASN A 54 -19.24 -0.36 6.51
N ASN A 55 -18.44 0.15 5.56
CA ASN A 55 -17.89 -0.65 4.46
C ASN A 55 -16.36 -0.62 4.46
N VAL A 56 -15.72 -1.76 4.24
CA VAL A 56 -14.26 -1.88 4.14
C VAL A 56 -13.91 -2.73 2.92
N ILE A 57 -13.26 -2.10 1.96
CA ILE A 57 -12.93 -2.70 0.66
C ILE A 57 -11.43 -2.62 0.45
N PHE A 58 -10.81 -3.78 0.24
CA PHE A 58 -9.42 -3.94 -0.15
C PHE A 58 -9.34 -4.49 -1.56
N GLY A 59 -8.59 -3.82 -2.44
CA GLY A 59 -8.33 -4.25 -3.81
C GLY A 59 -7.45 -5.50 -3.89
N GLU A 60 -7.00 -5.81 -5.10
CA GLU A 60 -6.15 -6.96 -5.38
C GLU A 60 -4.69 -6.69 -5.02
N HIS A 61 -3.93 -7.75 -4.72
CA HIS A 61 -2.50 -7.67 -4.40
C HIS A 61 -2.18 -6.69 -3.25
N LEU A 62 -3.10 -6.53 -2.28
CA LEU A 62 -2.82 -5.79 -1.05
C LEU A 62 -1.78 -6.56 -0.24
N TYR A 63 -0.70 -5.91 0.17
CA TYR A 63 0.17 -6.45 1.20
C TYR A 63 -0.06 -5.68 2.51
N HIS A 64 -0.49 -6.40 3.54
CA HIS A 64 -0.50 -5.89 4.91
C HIS A 64 0.38 -6.73 5.84
N SER A 65 1.27 -6.08 6.61
CA SER A 65 2.24 -6.77 7.47
C SER A 65 1.64 -7.35 8.76
N SER A 66 1.16 -6.50 9.66
CA SER A 66 0.52 -6.85 10.95
C SER A 66 0.05 -5.58 11.66
N GLY A 67 -0.89 -5.68 12.60
CA GLY A 67 -1.23 -4.58 13.51
C GLY A 67 -2.13 -3.48 12.94
N LEU A 68 -2.89 -3.71 11.85
CA LEU A 68 -3.83 -2.71 11.32
C LEU A 68 -4.97 -2.47 12.31
N ARG A 69 -5.27 -1.19 12.54
CA ARG A 69 -6.41 -0.74 13.33
C ARG A 69 -7.26 0.23 12.50
N VAL A 70 -8.50 -0.16 12.20
CA VAL A 70 -9.49 0.68 11.51
C VAL A 70 -10.68 0.91 12.42
N GLY A 71 -11.12 2.15 12.57
CA GLY A 71 -12.28 2.49 13.40
C GLY A 71 -12.09 3.78 14.19
N GLY A 72 -12.13 3.70 15.53
CA GLY A 72 -12.07 4.86 16.42
C GLY A 72 -13.42 5.55 16.65
N GLY A 73 -13.39 6.80 17.10
CA GLY A 73 -14.59 7.62 17.28
C GLY A 73 -15.38 7.74 15.96
N GLY A 74 -16.70 7.60 16.03
CA GLY A 74 -17.58 7.70 14.86
C GLY A 74 -17.59 6.47 13.93
N ARG A 75 -16.92 5.35 14.27
CA ARG A 75 -16.89 4.11 13.47
C ARG A 75 -18.26 3.48 13.15
N TYR A 76 -19.31 3.92 13.81
CA TYR A 76 -20.69 3.48 13.60
C TYR A 76 -21.50 4.44 12.71
N HIS A 77 -20.86 5.48 12.18
CA HIS A 77 -21.50 6.41 11.26
C HIS A 77 -21.76 5.74 9.90
N PRO A 78 -22.84 6.08 9.16
CA PRO A 78 -23.06 5.55 7.81
C PRO A 78 -21.92 5.84 6.83
N ASN A 79 -21.17 6.93 7.07
CA ASN A 79 -20.02 7.30 6.23
C ASN A 79 -18.71 6.61 6.64
N ALA A 80 -18.74 5.67 7.59
CA ALA A 80 -17.54 5.00 8.11
C ALA A 80 -16.95 4.00 7.10
N ASN A 81 -16.49 4.50 5.96
CA ASN A 81 -16.08 3.71 4.81
C ASN A 81 -14.57 3.80 4.60
N LEU A 82 -13.93 2.65 4.39
CA LEU A 82 -12.55 2.55 3.95
C LEU A 82 -12.50 1.85 2.60
N LYS A 83 -11.87 2.49 1.63
CA LYS A 83 -11.49 1.85 0.37
C LYS A 83 -10.00 1.97 0.17
N ILE A 84 -9.32 0.84 -0.03
CA ILE A 84 -7.93 0.77 -0.47
C ILE A 84 -7.90 0.08 -1.83
N GLY A 85 -7.29 0.71 -2.81
CA GLY A 85 -7.14 0.18 -4.16
C GLY A 85 -6.16 -0.99 -4.23
N ASP A 86 -5.79 -1.32 -5.45
CA ASP A 86 -4.93 -2.46 -5.75
C ASP A 86 -3.47 -2.16 -5.42
N ARG A 87 -2.67 -3.22 -5.26
CA ARG A 87 -1.21 -3.15 -5.24
C ARG A 87 -0.64 -2.27 -4.12
N CYS A 88 -1.43 -2.05 -3.08
CA CYS A 88 -1.06 -1.24 -1.93
C CYS A 88 -0.21 -2.02 -0.93
N THR A 89 0.65 -1.30 -0.21
CA THR A 89 1.46 -1.84 0.89
C THR A 89 1.14 -1.05 2.14
N ILE A 90 0.53 -1.70 3.13
CA ILE A 90 0.05 -1.06 4.35
C ILE A 90 0.71 -1.76 5.54
N HIS A 91 1.29 -0.99 6.46
CA HIS A 91 1.86 -1.53 7.69
C HIS A 91 0.92 -1.33 8.89
N ASN A 92 1.45 -1.43 10.10
CA ASN A 92 0.74 -1.26 11.38
C ASN A 92 0.23 0.18 11.59
N ASN A 93 -0.85 0.51 10.90
CA ASN A 93 -1.40 1.86 10.80
C ASN A 93 -2.70 1.99 11.57
N PHE A 94 -3.02 3.23 11.94
CA PHE A 94 -4.32 3.59 12.50
C PHE A 94 -5.10 4.42 11.49
N ILE A 95 -6.27 3.93 11.06
CA ILE A 95 -7.14 4.63 10.11
C ILE A 95 -8.47 4.90 10.79
N ASN A 96 -8.72 6.16 11.10
CA ASN A 96 -10.01 6.58 11.61
C ASN A 96 -11.01 6.79 10.48
N VAL A 97 -12.17 6.14 10.59
CA VAL A 97 -13.24 6.14 9.59
C VAL A 97 -14.52 6.76 10.15
N CYS A 98 -14.46 7.94 10.78
CA CYS A 98 -15.70 8.66 11.06
C CYS A 98 -16.31 9.23 9.77
N GLU A 99 -15.44 9.72 8.88
CA GLU A 99 -15.74 10.05 7.50
C GLU A 99 -14.96 9.13 6.56
N PRO A 100 -15.28 9.11 5.25
CA PRO A 100 -14.67 8.17 4.32
C PRO A 100 -13.16 8.38 4.17
N VAL A 101 -12.43 7.28 4.08
CA VAL A 101 -11.02 7.25 3.68
C VAL A 101 -10.91 6.49 2.37
N VAL A 102 -10.37 7.13 1.34
CA VAL A 102 -10.17 6.54 0.02
C VAL A 102 -8.69 6.58 -0.33
N ILE A 103 -8.11 5.41 -0.54
CA ILE A 103 -6.72 5.21 -0.95
C ILE A 103 -6.75 4.58 -2.36
N GLY A 104 -6.05 5.22 -3.29
CA GLY A 104 -5.91 4.75 -4.69
C GLY A 104 -5.05 3.50 -4.81
N ASN A 105 -4.52 3.28 -6.01
CA ASN A 105 -3.66 2.13 -6.30
C ASN A 105 -2.20 2.43 -6.02
N ASP A 106 -1.39 1.38 -5.83
CA ASP A 106 0.07 1.49 -5.71
C ASP A 106 0.52 2.39 -4.54
N VAL A 107 -0.33 2.55 -3.51
CA VAL A 107 -0.04 3.38 -2.34
C VAL A 107 0.76 2.60 -1.30
N GLY A 108 1.79 3.24 -0.75
CA GLY A 108 2.59 2.72 0.35
C GLY A 108 2.36 3.54 1.62
N LEU A 109 1.78 2.94 2.66
CA LEU A 109 1.75 3.51 4.01
C LEU A 109 2.80 2.81 4.87
N SER A 110 3.88 3.53 5.21
CA SER A 110 4.91 3.05 6.12
C SER A 110 4.35 2.77 7.52
N HIS A 111 5.17 2.24 8.43
CA HIS A 111 4.74 1.86 9.77
C HIS A 111 4.26 3.07 10.58
N HIS A 112 3.23 2.85 11.40
CA HIS A 112 2.66 3.84 12.32
C HIS A 112 2.10 5.13 11.68
N VAL A 113 1.66 5.07 10.43
CA VAL A 113 0.90 6.17 9.83
C VAL A 113 -0.48 6.24 10.46
N SER A 114 -0.92 7.45 10.77
CA SER A 114 -2.27 7.73 11.29
C SER A 114 -3.07 8.59 10.30
N ILE A 115 -4.27 8.13 9.92
CA ILE A 115 -5.22 8.90 9.12
C ILE A 115 -6.38 9.28 10.03
N ILE A 116 -6.64 10.58 10.19
CA ILE A 116 -7.64 11.11 11.11
C ILE A 116 -8.74 11.82 10.32
N THR A 117 -10.00 11.45 10.52
CA THR A 117 -11.13 12.02 9.77
C THR A 117 -12.05 12.93 10.60
N HIS A 118 -11.78 13.09 11.90
CA HIS A 118 -12.50 14.04 12.76
C HIS A 118 -11.61 14.72 13.81
N GLY A 119 -11.95 15.95 14.17
CA GLY A 119 -11.30 16.73 15.22
C GLY A 119 -12.34 17.59 15.93
N TYR A 120 -12.65 17.24 17.18
CA TYR A 120 -13.67 17.90 18.01
C TYR A 120 -13.49 17.47 19.47
N TRP A 121 -13.71 18.38 20.42
CA TRP A 121 -13.83 18.09 21.86
C TRP A 121 -14.46 19.27 22.61
N LEU A 122 -14.02 20.48 22.28
CA LEU A 122 -14.43 21.72 22.94
C LEU A 122 -15.75 22.24 22.36
N SER A 123 -16.43 23.09 23.13
CA SER A 123 -17.76 23.61 22.79
C SER A 123 -17.71 24.52 21.56
N VAL A 124 -18.45 24.14 20.51
CA VAL A 124 -18.64 25.00 19.32
C VAL A 124 -19.39 26.29 19.67
N LEU A 125 -20.16 26.30 20.76
CA LEU A 125 -20.86 27.49 21.26
C LEU A 125 -19.89 28.51 21.85
N GLU A 126 -18.67 28.08 22.22
CA GLU A 126 -17.56 28.95 22.65
C GLU A 126 -16.64 29.33 21.48
N GLY A 127 -17.01 28.99 20.24
CA GLY A 127 -16.24 29.31 19.04
C GLY A 127 -15.13 28.32 18.70
N HIS A 128 -15.05 27.18 19.40
CA HIS A 128 -14.05 26.15 19.08
C HIS A 128 -14.37 25.40 17.77
N PRO A 129 -13.35 24.98 17.01
CA PRO A 129 -13.55 24.31 15.74
C PRO A 129 -14.04 22.87 15.94
N ARG A 130 -14.85 22.41 14.98
CA ARG A 130 -15.28 21.02 14.85
C ARG A 130 -15.16 20.64 13.38
N THR A 131 -14.32 19.67 13.06
CA THR A 131 -14.07 19.25 11.67
C THR A 131 -14.30 17.76 11.50
N PHE A 132 -15.09 17.40 10.50
CA PHE A 132 -15.34 16.04 10.03
C PHE A 132 -15.18 16.09 8.52
N ALA A 133 -14.19 15.41 7.99
CA ALA A 133 -13.96 15.44 6.56
C ALA A 133 -13.22 14.19 6.08
N SER A 134 -13.58 13.75 4.88
CA SER A 134 -12.93 12.64 4.21
C SER A 134 -11.45 12.89 3.95
N VAL A 135 -10.68 11.83 3.83
CA VAL A 135 -9.28 11.87 3.39
C VAL A 135 -9.15 11.06 2.11
N LYS A 136 -8.43 11.60 1.12
CA LYS A 136 -8.18 10.91 -0.15
C LYS A 136 -6.70 10.90 -0.51
N LEU A 137 -6.15 9.72 -0.73
CA LEU A 137 -4.82 9.52 -1.30
C LEU A 137 -5.01 8.99 -2.71
N PHE A 138 -4.45 9.69 -3.71
CA PHE A 138 -4.46 9.22 -5.08
C PHE A 138 -3.35 8.17 -5.33
N ASP A 139 -3.26 7.69 -6.57
CA ASP A 139 -2.36 6.58 -6.92
C ASP A 139 -0.87 6.91 -6.70
N GLY A 140 -0.08 5.91 -6.33
CA GLY A 140 1.37 6.02 -6.20
C GLY A 140 1.86 6.85 -5.02
N VAL A 141 0.98 7.20 -4.07
CA VAL A 141 1.37 7.95 -2.87
C VAL A 141 2.21 7.10 -1.93
N ILE A 142 3.30 7.65 -1.41
CA ILE A 142 4.12 7.05 -0.36
C ILE A 142 4.09 7.93 0.88
N VAL A 143 3.65 7.36 2.00
CA VAL A 143 3.58 8.05 3.30
C VAL A 143 4.63 7.49 4.24
N GLY A 144 5.59 8.33 4.62
CA GLY A 144 6.72 7.97 5.46
C GLY A 144 6.32 7.63 6.89
N TYR A 145 7.22 6.87 7.54
CA TYR A 145 7.10 6.36 8.90
C TYR A 145 6.53 7.40 9.89
N ARG A 146 5.56 7.01 10.74
CA ARG A 146 4.98 7.86 11.80
C ARG A 146 4.39 9.19 11.32
N SER A 147 3.93 9.28 10.08
CA SER A 147 3.25 10.50 9.60
C SER A 147 1.77 10.51 9.99
N VAL A 148 1.20 11.70 10.12
CA VAL A 148 -0.21 11.93 10.41
C VAL A 148 -0.86 12.68 9.25
N ILE A 149 -2.00 12.21 8.77
CA ILE A 149 -2.81 12.86 7.74
C ILE A 149 -4.10 13.33 8.39
N LEU A 150 -4.34 14.64 8.38
CA LEU A 150 -5.52 15.24 8.99
C LEU A 150 -6.73 15.25 8.06
N MET A 151 -7.90 15.46 8.65
CA MET A 151 -9.18 15.44 7.96
C MET A 151 -9.26 16.46 6.84
N GLY A 152 -9.93 16.11 5.75
CA GLY A 152 -10.14 16.98 4.59
C GLY A 152 -8.95 17.07 3.63
N VAL A 153 -7.88 16.31 3.88
CA VAL A 153 -6.69 16.30 3.02
C VAL A 153 -6.87 15.39 1.82
N ASN A 154 -6.56 15.94 0.65
CA ASN A 154 -6.33 15.24 -0.60
C ASN A 154 -4.83 15.24 -0.94
N ILE A 155 -4.23 14.07 -1.12
CA ILE A 155 -2.82 13.89 -1.52
C ILE A 155 -2.78 13.44 -2.98
N GLY A 156 -2.27 14.30 -3.87
CA GLY A 156 -2.18 14.05 -5.32
C GLY A 156 -1.34 12.84 -5.69
N LYS A 157 -1.39 12.45 -6.97
CA LYS A 157 -0.70 11.26 -7.50
C LYS A 157 0.81 11.35 -7.32
N ASN A 158 1.46 10.21 -7.11
CA ASN A 158 2.93 10.08 -7.00
C ASN A 158 3.58 11.01 -5.96
N VAL A 159 2.85 11.36 -4.89
CA VAL A 159 3.39 12.20 -3.82
C VAL A 159 4.18 11.35 -2.84
N VAL A 160 5.34 11.86 -2.43
CA VAL A 160 6.11 11.31 -1.31
C VAL A 160 5.97 12.24 -0.11
N VAL A 161 5.48 11.71 1.00
CA VAL A 161 5.47 12.38 2.31
C VAL A 161 6.61 11.81 3.15
N GLY A 162 7.54 12.67 3.57
CA GLY A 162 8.66 12.30 4.43
C GLY A 162 8.21 11.76 5.79
N ALA A 163 9.09 11.01 6.47
CA ALA A 163 8.79 10.47 7.79
C ALA A 163 8.47 11.57 8.83
N GLN A 164 7.65 11.21 9.81
CA GLN A 164 7.21 12.07 10.93
C GLN A 164 6.57 13.39 10.46
N SER A 165 5.89 13.36 9.31
CA SER A 165 5.22 14.55 8.79
C SER A 165 3.79 14.68 9.31
N VAL A 166 3.31 15.91 9.47
CA VAL A 166 1.89 16.19 9.76
C VAL A 166 1.28 16.92 8.58
N VAL A 167 0.47 16.20 7.80
CA VAL A 167 -0.17 16.73 6.61
C VAL A 167 -1.47 17.43 7.00
N THR A 168 -1.46 18.75 6.93
CA THR A 168 -2.58 19.61 7.34
C THR A 168 -3.31 20.27 6.16
N LYS A 169 -2.79 20.11 4.93
CA LYS A 169 -3.31 20.71 3.70
C LYS A 169 -3.15 19.75 2.53
N ASN A 170 -3.94 19.98 1.47
CA ASN A 170 -3.83 19.22 0.22
C ASN A 170 -2.42 19.32 -0.37
N LEU A 171 -1.96 18.21 -0.94
CA LEU A 171 -0.63 18.09 -1.54
C LEU A 171 -0.74 17.93 -3.05
N LYS A 172 0.01 18.74 -3.80
CA LYS A 172 0.08 18.67 -5.26
C LYS A 172 0.77 17.37 -5.69
N GLU A 173 0.30 16.77 -6.78
CA GLU A 173 0.90 15.58 -7.41
C GLU A 173 2.38 15.77 -7.82
N ASN A 174 3.07 14.64 -8.01
CA ASN A 174 4.48 14.56 -8.46
C ASN A 174 5.43 15.42 -7.61
N CYS A 175 5.20 15.48 -6.30
CA CYS A 175 5.97 16.31 -5.39
C CYS A 175 6.40 15.52 -4.15
N ILE A 176 7.46 15.99 -3.51
CA ILE A 176 7.91 15.52 -2.21
C ILE A 176 7.57 16.59 -1.18
N PHE A 177 6.94 16.19 -0.08
CA PHE A 177 6.62 17.02 1.08
C PHE A 177 7.21 16.41 2.35
N GLY A 178 7.45 17.23 3.36
CA GLY A 178 7.87 16.72 4.68
C GLY A 178 7.81 17.76 5.79
N GLY A 179 7.81 17.27 7.03
CA GLY A 179 7.86 18.09 8.24
C GLY A 179 6.52 18.21 8.98
N ASN A 180 6.52 18.94 10.09
CA ASN A 180 5.35 19.23 10.91
C ASN A 180 5.19 20.75 11.11
N PRO A 181 4.26 21.43 10.43
CA PRO A 181 3.41 20.88 9.36
C PRO A 181 4.20 20.53 8.10
N ALA A 182 3.67 19.63 7.28
CA ALA A 182 4.30 19.19 6.04
C ALA A 182 4.42 20.35 5.05
N LYS A 183 5.61 20.59 4.54
CA LYS A 183 5.94 21.63 3.57
C LYS A 183 6.49 21.02 2.29
N PHE A 184 6.31 21.74 1.18
CA PHE A 184 6.90 21.36 -0.11
C PHE A 184 8.43 21.30 0.00
N ILE A 185 9.03 20.26 -0.56
CA ILE A 185 10.49 20.08 -0.63
C ILE A 185 10.95 20.24 -2.07
N LYS A 186 10.41 19.42 -2.99
CA LYS A 186 10.75 19.49 -4.42
C LYS A 186 9.72 18.78 -5.29
N GLU A 187 9.74 19.09 -6.57
CA GLU A 187 9.02 18.36 -7.62
C GLU A 187 9.81 17.11 -8.05
N ILE A 188 9.09 16.05 -8.42
CA ILE A 188 9.61 14.83 -9.03
C ILE A 188 9.51 15.02 -10.53
N LYS A 189 10.66 15.09 -11.20
CA LYS A 189 10.73 15.29 -12.65
C LYS A 189 10.99 13.96 -13.37
N PRO A 190 10.35 13.73 -14.52
CA PRO A 190 10.73 12.64 -15.40
C PRO A 190 12.21 12.75 -15.78
N ILE A 191 12.84 11.58 -15.93
CA ILE A 191 14.21 11.46 -16.42
C ILE A 191 14.19 11.01 -17.87
N ASP A 192 15.24 11.38 -18.61
CA ASP A 192 15.41 10.99 -20.00
C ASP A 192 15.69 9.48 -20.17
N LYS A 193 15.53 9.00 -21.40
CA LYS A 193 15.67 7.58 -21.74
C LYS A 193 17.07 7.03 -21.44
N GLU A 194 18.13 7.81 -21.65
CA GLU A 194 19.51 7.36 -21.42
C GLU A 194 19.75 7.15 -19.92
N THR A 195 19.27 8.09 -19.09
CA THR A 195 19.30 7.98 -17.62
C THR A 195 18.48 6.77 -17.14
N LYS A 196 17.31 6.50 -17.73
CA LYS A 196 16.52 5.29 -17.41
C LYS A 196 17.31 4.01 -17.73
N ILE A 197 17.87 3.90 -18.93
CA ILE A 197 18.68 2.74 -19.35
C ILE A 197 19.86 2.53 -18.39
N LEU A 198 20.56 3.60 -18.01
CA LEU A 198 21.67 3.52 -17.06
C LEU A 198 21.23 3.01 -15.69
N LYS A 199 20.08 3.49 -15.18
CA LYS A 199 19.51 2.98 -13.91
C LYS A 199 19.17 1.49 -13.99
N VAL A 200 18.56 1.04 -15.09
CA VAL A 200 18.26 -0.39 -15.28
C VAL A 200 19.53 -1.23 -15.32
N LYS A 201 20.57 -0.79 -16.04
CA LYS A 201 21.88 -1.46 -16.05
C LYS A 201 22.48 -1.57 -14.65
N ASN A 202 22.37 -0.52 -13.83
CA ASN A 202 22.87 -0.54 -12.46
C ASN A 202 22.08 -1.52 -11.58
N ILE A 203 20.75 -1.52 -11.68
CA ILE A 203 19.88 -2.49 -10.97
C ILE A 203 20.28 -3.93 -11.32
N ILE A 204 20.47 -4.24 -12.61
CA ILE A 204 20.89 -5.58 -13.06
C ILE A 204 22.27 -5.92 -12.50
N SER A 205 23.22 -4.99 -12.58
CA SER A 205 24.60 -5.19 -12.08
C SER A 205 24.62 -5.48 -10.58
N ASP A 206 23.84 -4.74 -9.80
CA ASP A 206 23.75 -4.93 -8.35
C ASP A 206 23.03 -6.22 -8.00
N TYR A 207 21.95 -6.57 -8.71
CA TYR A 207 21.29 -7.87 -8.57
C TYR A 207 22.26 -9.03 -8.82
N MET A 208 23.00 -9.02 -9.93
CA MET A 208 23.91 -10.12 -10.30
C MET A 208 25.01 -10.36 -9.26
N LYS A 209 25.49 -9.30 -8.58
CA LYS A 209 26.45 -9.45 -7.48
C LYS A 209 25.87 -10.23 -6.32
N ILE A 210 24.64 -9.92 -5.94
CA ILE A 210 23.97 -10.53 -4.79
C ILE A 210 23.50 -11.94 -5.15
N ALA A 211 22.90 -12.14 -6.34
CA ALA A 211 22.54 -13.45 -6.86
C ALA A 211 23.74 -14.42 -6.84
N LYS A 212 24.91 -13.98 -7.34
CA LYS A 212 26.14 -14.76 -7.31
C LYS A 212 26.58 -15.13 -5.88
N TYR A 213 26.43 -14.22 -4.92
CA TYR A 213 26.75 -14.49 -3.51
C TYR A 213 25.86 -15.61 -2.93
N HIS A 214 24.60 -15.69 -3.35
CA HIS A 214 23.67 -16.75 -2.96
C HIS A 214 23.71 -18.01 -3.86
N GLY A 215 24.69 -18.10 -4.77
CA GLY A 215 24.85 -19.26 -5.66
C GLY A 215 23.81 -19.35 -6.79
N ILE A 216 23.13 -18.25 -7.09
CA ILE A 216 22.18 -18.12 -8.20
C ILE A 216 22.90 -17.48 -9.38
N ASN A 217 22.68 -17.96 -10.60
CA ASN A 217 23.36 -17.44 -11.78
C ASN A 217 22.41 -17.29 -12.97
N PRO A 218 21.49 -16.33 -12.91
CA PRO A 218 20.48 -16.16 -13.95
C PRO A 218 21.10 -15.60 -15.23
N SER A 219 20.55 -16.00 -16.37
CA SER A 219 20.86 -15.39 -17.66
C SER A 219 20.07 -14.10 -17.81
N ILE A 220 20.73 -12.94 -17.83
CA ILE A 220 20.08 -11.64 -17.96
C ILE A 220 20.52 -10.92 -19.23
N LYS A 221 19.54 -10.49 -20.05
CA LYS A 221 19.74 -9.65 -21.23
C LYS A 221 18.85 -8.41 -21.16
N LEU A 222 19.44 -7.23 -21.38
CA LEU A 222 18.71 -5.96 -21.47
C LEU A 222 18.56 -5.53 -22.95
N GLU A 223 17.33 -5.51 -23.42
CA GLU A 223 16.88 -4.92 -24.68
C GLU A 223 15.79 -3.89 -24.37
N TYR A 224 16.20 -2.70 -23.93
CA TYR A 224 15.28 -1.70 -23.35
C TYR A 224 14.02 -1.47 -24.21
N PRO A 225 12.80 -1.49 -23.63
CA PRO A 225 12.50 -1.51 -22.18
C PRO A 225 12.44 -2.92 -21.56
N ILE A 226 12.83 -3.96 -22.28
CA ILE A 226 12.70 -5.34 -21.83
C ILE A 226 13.98 -5.83 -21.13
N ILE A 227 13.80 -6.37 -19.93
CA ILE A 227 14.78 -7.24 -19.27
C ILE A 227 14.34 -8.67 -19.45
N THR A 228 15.16 -9.49 -20.10
CA THR A 228 14.94 -10.94 -20.16
C THR A 228 15.78 -11.60 -19.08
N VAL A 229 15.12 -12.35 -18.19
CA VAL A 229 15.75 -13.20 -17.17
C VAL A 229 15.36 -14.64 -17.49
N ASN A 230 16.32 -15.45 -17.92
CA ASN A 230 16.10 -16.80 -18.45
C ASN A 230 15.02 -16.79 -19.57
N ASN A 231 13.84 -17.36 -19.28
CA ASN A 231 12.72 -17.46 -20.21
C ASN A 231 11.58 -16.48 -19.90
N CYS A 232 11.81 -15.51 -19.01
CA CYS A 232 10.84 -14.50 -18.59
C CYS A 232 11.27 -13.10 -19.02
N LYS A 233 10.35 -12.32 -19.56
CA LYS A 233 10.55 -10.95 -20.03
C LYS A 233 9.82 -9.99 -19.11
N PHE A 234 10.49 -8.94 -18.68
CA PHE A 234 9.97 -7.87 -17.82
C PHE A 234 10.05 -6.54 -18.56
N ASP A 235 8.92 -5.88 -18.77
CA ASP A 235 8.85 -4.52 -19.34
C ASP A 235 8.92 -3.48 -18.23
N VAL A 236 10.01 -2.70 -18.19
CA VAL A 236 10.25 -1.74 -17.10
C VAL A 236 9.45 -0.44 -17.22
N GLU A 237 8.84 -0.16 -18.36
CA GLU A 237 8.02 1.04 -18.56
C GLU A 237 6.54 0.72 -18.30
N GLU A 238 6.06 -0.42 -18.83
CA GLU A 238 4.67 -0.86 -18.65
C GLU A 238 4.44 -1.65 -17.35
N LEU A 239 5.51 -2.05 -16.65
CA LEU A 239 5.48 -2.87 -15.44
C LEU A 239 4.71 -4.20 -15.62
N THR A 240 4.83 -4.77 -16.82
CA THR A 240 4.25 -6.07 -17.18
C THR A 240 5.34 -7.12 -17.38
N TYR A 241 4.96 -8.39 -17.34
CA TYR A 241 5.90 -9.48 -17.63
C TYR A 241 5.22 -10.59 -18.43
N SER A 242 6.01 -11.40 -19.12
CA SER A 242 5.55 -12.54 -19.92
C SER A 242 6.61 -13.64 -20.01
N GLY A 243 6.21 -14.84 -20.39
CA GLY A 243 7.11 -16.00 -20.52
C GLY A 243 7.01 -16.96 -19.34
N VAL A 244 8.04 -17.78 -19.16
CA VAL A 244 8.05 -18.85 -18.16
C VAL A 244 8.79 -18.39 -16.91
N GLU A 245 8.08 -18.32 -15.79
CA GLU A 245 8.65 -17.95 -14.49
C GLU A 245 9.31 -19.17 -13.81
N ASP A 246 10.53 -18.99 -13.30
CA ASP A 246 11.28 -19.93 -12.46
C ASP A 246 11.71 -19.27 -11.12
N VAL A 247 12.49 -19.99 -10.30
CA VAL A 247 12.93 -19.48 -8.99
C VAL A 247 13.81 -18.23 -9.11
N GLU A 248 14.65 -18.15 -10.15
CA GLU A 248 15.57 -17.02 -10.36
C GLU A 248 14.79 -15.78 -10.85
N THR A 249 13.75 -15.98 -11.66
CA THR A 249 12.86 -14.89 -12.08
C THR A 249 12.02 -14.34 -10.94
N ASP A 250 11.59 -15.19 -9.99
CA ASP A 250 10.90 -14.75 -8.77
C ASP A 250 11.84 -13.88 -7.94
N ASP A 251 13.05 -14.37 -7.73
CA ASP A 251 14.07 -13.69 -6.96
C ASP A 251 14.47 -12.34 -7.56
N PHE A 252 14.67 -12.29 -8.88
CA PHE A 252 14.89 -11.04 -9.62
C PHE A 252 13.72 -10.07 -9.44
N ARG A 253 12.48 -10.54 -9.59
CA ARG A 253 11.28 -9.73 -9.41
C ARG A 253 11.21 -9.11 -8.02
N ASP A 254 11.54 -9.87 -6.98
CA ASP A 254 11.59 -9.32 -5.61
C ASP A 254 12.64 -8.26 -5.45
N TYR A 255 13.83 -8.50 -6.01
CA TYR A 255 14.88 -7.52 -5.96
C TYR A 255 14.46 -6.19 -6.60
N VAL A 256 13.93 -6.23 -7.83
CA VAL A 256 13.58 -5.02 -8.58
C VAL A 256 12.35 -4.30 -8.01
N ARG A 257 11.48 -4.98 -7.25
CA ARG A 257 10.37 -4.33 -6.54
C ARG A 257 10.86 -3.31 -5.51
N LYS A 258 12.05 -3.54 -4.92
CA LYS A 258 12.70 -2.62 -3.97
C LYS A 258 13.19 -1.34 -4.68
N CYS A 259 13.37 -1.41 -6.00
CA CYS A 259 13.68 -0.28 -6.87
C CYS A 259 12.41 0.42 -7.41
N GLY A 260 11.21 -0.03 -7.02
CA GLY A 260 9.94 0.49 -7.51
C GLY A 260 9.43 -0.16 -8.81
N LEU A 261 10.14 -1.15 -9.36
CA LEU A 261 9.70 -1.92 -10.53
C LEU A 261 8.91 -3.14 -10.04
N ARG A 262 7.59 -2.99 -9.91
CA ARG A 262 6.72 -4.02 -9.31
C ARG A 262 5.96 -4.77 -10.39
N TYR A 263 6.16 -6.09 -10.42
CA TYR A 263 5.43 -7.00 -11.31
C TYR A 263 4.57 -7.92 -10.45
N TYR A 264 3.30 -8.07 -10.82
CA TYR A 264 2.32 -8.81 -10.02
C TYR A 264 2.00 -10.13 -10.70
N SER A 265 2.32 -11.23 -10.01
CA SER A 265 2.10 -12.58 -10.51
C SER A 265 0.97 -13.28 -9.79
N ASN A 266 0.43 -14.29 -10.49
CA ASN A 266 -0.64 -15.15 -10.04
C ASN A 266 -0.15 -16.31 -9.16
N ARG A 267 1.14 -16.35 -8.77
CA ARG A 267 1.68 -17.38 -7.89
C ARG A 267 2.29 -16.79 -6.61
N PRO A 268 2.21 -17.50 -5.47
CA PRO A 268 2.89 -17.10 -4.24
C PRO A 268 4.40 -16.99 -4.46
N PHE A 269 4.98 -15.96 -3.84
CA PHE A 269 6.38 -15.60 -4.00
C PHE A 269 7.33 -16.52 -3.21
N LYS A 270 8.53 -16.78 -3.76
CA LYS A 270 9.69 -17.36 -3.04
C LYS A 270 10.91 -16.47 -3.27
N SER A 271 11.51 -15.95 -2.19
CA SER A 271 12.82 -15.28 -2.28
C SER A 271 13.94 -16.19 -1.83
N VAL A 272 15.11 -16.01 -2.45
CA VAL A 272 16.36 -16.63 -2.01
C VAL A 272 17.37 -15.54 -1.59
N VAL A 273 17.28 -14.35 -2.18
CA VAL A 273 18.24 -13.25 -2.03
C VAL A 273 17.75 -12.11 -1.11
N ALA A 274 16.46 -12.06 -0.76
CA ALA A 274 15.85 -10.96 -0.01
C ALA A 274 15.69 -11.19 1.50
#